data_AF-A0A7Z9VGL3-F1
#
_entry.id   AF-A0A7Z9VGL3-F1
#
_cell.length_a   1.000
_cell.length_b   1.000
_cell.length_c   1.000
_cell.angle_alpha   90.00
_cell.angle_beta   90.00
_cell.angle_gamma   90.00
#
_symmetry.space_group_name_H-M   'P 1'
#
loop_
_entity.id
_entity.type
_entity.pdbx_description
1 polymer ?
#
loop_
_entity_poly.entity_id
_entity_poly.type
_entity_poly.pdbx_seq_one_letter_code
_entity_poly.pdbx_strand_id
1 'polypeptide(L)'
;AEILKRWQIVIRSSLIGVFTGILPGAGGSIANILAYDQAKKASKYPEKFGTGIPDGIIAPESSNNAVEGGALIILMALGIPGDVTAAIMLGALLMHDVVPGPTFITDEPVLAYSIFISFFIATFMMIGLQSIMLKVFVRVTKVPMYVLASIILGFCGIGVFALQNVTFDLWTLLWFGILGFTMRHFGFPLAPMILGVVLGNIAELNLARALAINSDLTPFFTRPWSLFFMIVAGFSALFPLFQGHRVKEKFWTLFYLPAACFAVSLPLFMMGGIPRTVLAMVLIAYGAYQLWRRRQNGWRFEAEESTL
;
A
#
# COMPACT_ATOMS: atom_id res chain seq x y z
N ALA A 1 -0.02 -21.40 21.63
CA ALA A 1 -0.37 -22.77 21.17
C ALA A 1 -1.30 -22.74 19.94
N GLU A 2 -2.37 -21.95 19.95
CA GLU A 2 -3.30 -21.87 18.80
C GLU A 2 -2.69 -21.30 17.51
N ILE A 3 -1.83 -20.29 17.63
CA ILE A 3 -1.16 -19.67 16.48
C ILE A 3 -0.23 -20.67 15.77
N LEU A 4 0.57 -21.44 16.52
CA LEU A 4 1.44 -22.48 15.93
C LEU A 4 0.65 -23.57 15.21
N LYS A 5 -0.54 -23.92 15.69
CA LYS A 5 -1.41 -24.91 15.02
C LYS A 5 -1.97 -24.39 13.69
N ARG A 6 -2.06 -23.08 13.53
CA ARG A 6 -2.65 -22.38 12.37
C ARG A 6 -1.60 -21.66 11.52
N TRP A 7 -0.38 -22.20 11.48
CA TRP A 7 0.77 -21.63 10.77
C TRP A 7 0.52 -21.33 9.28
N GLN A 8 -0.32 -22.14 8.62
CA GLN A 8 -0.71 -21.91 7.21
C GLN A 8 -1.43 -20.58 7.01
N ILE A 9 -2.31 -20.21 7.95
CA ILE A 9 -3.04 -18.93 7.92
C ILE A 9 -2.08 -17.78 8.17
N VAL A 10 -1.16 -17.94 9.13
CA VAL A 10 -0.12 -16.94 9.43
C VAL A 10 0.71 -16.68 8.18
N ILE A 11 1.34 -17.70 7.59
CA ILE A 11 2.21 -17.53 6.42
C ILE A 11 1.46 -16.89 5.25
N ARG A 12 0.28 -17.42 4.92
CA ARG A 12 -0.50 -16.87 3.79
C ARG A 12 -0.91 -15.43 4.02
N SER A 13 -1.36 -15.09 5.22
CA SER A 13 -1.81 -13.73 5.55
C SER A 13 -0.63 -12.77 5.63
N SER A 14 0.51 -13.21 6.15
CA SER A 14 1.75 -12.41 6.13
C SER A 14 2.26 -12.18 4.70
N LEU A 15 2.17 -13.17 3.80
CA LEU A 15 2.51 -12.97 2.39
C LEU A 15 1.57 -11.94 1.72
N ILE A 16 0.28 -11.99 2.01
CA ILE A 16 -0.69 -10.97 1.56
C ILE A 16 -0.29 -9.60 2.12
N GLY A 17 0.09 -9.54 3.39
CA GLY A 17 0.56 -8.33 4.05
C GLY A 17 1.80 -7.73 3.39
N VAL A 18 2.89 -8.50 3.26
CA VAL A 18 4.12 -8.04 2.59
C VAL A 18 3.83 -7.57 1.17
N PHE A 19 3.06 -8.35 0.40
CA PHE A 19 2.71 -8.00 -0.97
C PHE A 19 1.92 -6.69 -1.03
N THR A 20 0.96 -6.49 -0.13
CA THR A 20 0.16 -5.27 -0.09
C THR A 20 0.98 -4.08 0.40
N GLY A 21 1.92 -4.27 1.32
CA GLY A 21 2.83 -3.22 1.77
C GLY A 21 3.80 -2.75 0.68
N ILE A 22 4.13 -3.64 -0.26
CA ILE A 22 4.93 -3.26 -1.45
C ILE A 22 4.12 -2.34 -2.40
N LEU A 23 2.79 -2.38 -2.35
CA LEU A 23 1.95 -1.57 -3.23
C LEU A 23 1.79 -0.16 -2.65
N PRO A 24 2.21 0.90 -3.38
CA PRO A 24 2.05 2.27 -2.91
C PRO A 24 0.59 2.63 -2.63
N GLY A 25 0.34 3.19 -1.45
CA GLY A 25 -0.98 3.70 -1.06
C GLY A 25 -2.04 2.62 -0.79
N ALA A 26 -1.71 1.32 -0.83
CA ALA A 26 -2.65 0.26 -0.50
C ALA A 26 -2.87 0.14 1.02
N GLY A 27 -1.78 0.25 1.79
CA GLY A 27 -1.79 0.30 3.25
C GLY A 27 -2.32 -0.94 3.98
N GLY A 28 -2.27 -0.87 5.32
CA GLY A 28 -2.68 -1.98 6.20
C GLY A 28 -4.17 -2.34 6.12
N SER A 29 -5.06 -1.35 5.93
CA SER A 29 -6.50 -1.59 5.92
C SER A 29 -6.94 -2.51 4.76
N ILE A 30 -6.42 -2.30 3.55
CA ILE A 30 -6.74 -3.14 2.39
C ILE A 30 -6.15 -4.54 2.58
N ALA A 31 -4.90 -4.62 3.07
CA ALA A 31 -4.23 -5.88 3.35
C ALA A 31 -5.04 -6.74 4.34
N ASN A 32 -5.52 -6.13 5.43
CA ASN A 32 -6.27 -6.82 6.47
C ASN A 32 -7.61 -7.34 5.96
N ILE A 33 -8.33 -6.55 5.16
CA ILE A 33 -9.59 -6.98 4.54
C ILE A 33 -9.34 -8.14 3.57
N LEU A 34 -8.32 -8.05 2.73
CA LEU A 34 -7.95 -9.12 1.79
C LEU A 34 -7.54 -10.40 2.53
N ALA A 35 -6.69 -10.30 3.55
CA ALA A 35 -6.28 -11.43 4.36
C ALA A 35 -7.48 -12.08 5.07
N TYR A 36 -8.40 -11.27 5.60
CA TYR A 36 -9.63 -11.75 6.24
C TYR A 36 -10.55 -12.49 5.25
N ASP A 37 -10.77 -11.93 4.06
CA ASP A 37 -11.58 -12.56 3.00
C ASP A 37 -10.97 -13.89 2.53
N GLN A 38 -9.65 -13.93 2.31
CA GLN A 38 -8.93 -15.15 1.94
C GLN A 38 -8.95 -16.20 3.07
N ALA A 39 -8.90 -15.76 4.33
CA ALA A 39 -9.09 -16.63 5.49
C ALA A 39 -10.49 -17.23 5.54
N LYS A 40 -11.52 -16.43 5.30
CA LYS A 40 -12.91 -16.90 5.26
C LYS A 40 -13.12 -17.92 4.15
N LYS A 41 -12.68 -17.61 2.92
CA LYS A 41 -12.85 -18.49 1.74
C LYS A 41 -12.15 -19.83 1.86
N ALA A 42 -11.00 -19.88 2.52
CA ALA A 42 -10.26 -21.14 2.71
C ALA A 42 -10.63 -21.88 4.00
N SER A 43 -11.50 -21.33 4.83
CA SER A 43 -11.88 -21.98 6.07
C SER A 43 -12.91 -23.09 5.83
N LYS A 44 -12.85 -24.12 6.66
CA LYS A 44 -13.89 -25.16 6.73
C LYS A 44 -15.17 -24.67 7.41
N TYR A 45 -15.08 -23.54 8.13
CA TYR A 45 -16.19 -22.96 8.91
C TYR A 45 -16.35 -21.45 8.58
N PRO A 46 -16.66 -21.08 7.32
CA PRO A 46 -16.81 -19.68 6.91
C PRO A 46 -17.91 -18.93 7.67
N GLU A 47 -18.92 -19.63 8.19
CA GLU A 47 -20.05 -19.09 8.96
C GLU A 47 -19.65 -18.54 10.34
N LYS A 48 -18.50 -18.96 10.88
CA LYS A 48 -18.01 -18.50 12.20
C LYS A 48 -17.17 -17.22 12.11
N PHE A 49 -16.94 -16.70 10.90
CA PHE A 49 -16.24 -15.43 10.71
C PHE A 49 -17.15 -14.28 11.15
N GLY A 50 -16.63 -13.43 12.03
CA GLY A 50 -17.37 -12.33 12.64
C GLY A 50 -17.75 -12.58 14.10
N THR A 51 -17.70 -13.83 14.57
CA THR A 51 -17.99 -14.19 15.98
C THR A 51 -16.75 -14.16 16.87
N GLY A 52 -15.59 -13.73 16.35
CA GLY A 52 -14.31 -13.78 17.06
C GLY A 52 -13.57 -15.11 16.96
N ILE A 53 -13.86 -15.94 15.94
CA ILE A 53 -13.07 -17.16 15.68
C ILE A 53 -11.58 -16.83 15.56
N PRO A 54 -10.65 -17.64 16.12
CA PRO A 54 -9.21 -17.37 16.05
C PRO A 54 -8.69 -17.12 14.63
N ASP A 55 -9.22 -17.82 13.62
CA ASP A 55 -8.83 -17.63 12.21
C ASP A 55 -9.13 -16.22 11.69
N GLY A 56 -10.24 -15.63 12.14
CA GLY A 56 -10.65 -14.28 11.78
C GLY A 56 -9.85 -13.18 12.48
N ILE A 57 -9.08 -13.53 13.51
CA ILE A 57 -8.18 -12.60 14.22
C ILE A 57 -6.75 -12.78 13.72
N ILE A 58 -6.27 -14.03 13.63
CA ILE A 58 -4.90 -14.35 13.22
C ILE A 58 -4.61 -13.83 11.81
N ALA A 59 -5.57 -13.95 10.88
CA ALA A 59 -5.36 -13.52 9.50
C ALA A 59 -5.11 -12.00 9.36
N PRO A 60 -6.02 -11.10 9.77
CA PRO A 60 -5.79 -9.67 9.67
C PRO A 60 -4.60 -9.20 10.52
N GLU A 61 -4.39 -9.73 11.72
CA GLU A 61 -3.25 -9.32 12.57
C GLU A 61 -1.89 -9.73 11.97
N SER A 62 -1.80 -10.94 11.40
CA SER A 62 -0.57 -11.41 10.74
C SER A 62 -0.28 -10.64 9.46
N SER A 63 -1.34 -10.20 8.76
CA SER A 63 -1.22 -9.33 7.58
C SER A 63 -0.77 -7.94 7.97
N ASN A 64 -1.40 -7.32 8.96
CA ASN A 64 -1.11 -5.96 9.41
C ASN A 64 0.36 -5.79 9.79
N ASN A 65 0.88 -6.72 10.60
CA ASN A 65 2.28 -6.67 11.01
C ASN A 65 3.26 -6.93 9.85
N ALA A 66 2.84 -7.66 8.81
CA ALA A 66 3.67 -7.96 7.67
C ALA A 66 3.69 -6.82 6.61
N VAL A 67 2.65 -5.98 6.56
CA VAL A 67 2.58 -4.81 5.67
C VAL A 67 3.73 -3.85 5.91
N GLU A 68 4.05 -3.57 7.17
CA GLU A 68 5.09 -2.61 7.56
C GLU A 68 6.46 -3.00 6.99
N GLY A 69 6.79 -4.30 6.94
CA GLY A 69 8.02 -4.78 6.32
C GLY A 69 8.06 -4.54 4.81
N GLY A 70 6.93 -4.74 4.11
CA GLY A 70 6.81 -4.44 2.69
C GLY A 70 6.88 -2.94 2.38
N ALA A 71 6.21 -2.13 3.20
CA ALA A 71 6.19 -0.67 3.10
C ALA A 71 7.58 -0.08 3.32
N LEU A 72 8.35 -0.60 4.29
CA LEU A 72 9.73 -0.21 4.53
C LEU A 72 10.62 -0.49 3.32
N ILE A 73 10.52 -1.68 2.71
CA ILE A 73 11.33 -2.05 1.54
C ILE A 73 11.10 -1.06 0.40
N ILE A 74 9.83 -0.75 0.11
CA ILE A 74 9.49 0.14 -1.02
C ILE A 74 9.85 1.58 -0.74
N LEU A 75 9.69 2.05 0.49
CA LEU A 75 10.17 3.35 0.88
C LEU A 75 11.68 3.46 0.67
N MET A 76 12.45 2.49 1.17
CA MET A 76 13.91 2.55 1.12
C MET A 76 14.45 2.38 -0.31
N ALA A 77 13.80 1.54 -1.12
CA ALA A 77 14.24 1.25 -2.49
C ALA A 77 13.80 2.30 -3.51
N LEU A 78 12.61 2.88 -3.36
CA LEU A 78 12.03 3.79 -4.37
C LEU A 78 11.77 5.21 -3.84
N GLY A 79 11.89 5.45 -2.54
CA GLY A 79 11.50 6.72 -1.91
C GLY A 79 9.98 6.93 -1.89
N ILE A 80 9.21 5.88 -2.16
CA ILE A 80 7.75 5.92 -2.26
C ILE A 80 7.16 5.24 -1.02
N PRO A 81 6.32 5.93 -0.22
CA PRO A 81 5.67 5.32 0.93
C PRO A 81 4.58 4.32 0.51
N GLY A 82 4.62 3.12 1.10
CA GLY A 82 3.59 2.08 0.92
C GLY A 82 2.29 2.39 1.65
N ASP A 83 2.38 3.10 2.77
CA ASP A 83 1.27 3.42 3.66
C ASP A 83 1.50 4.74 4.43
N VAL A 84 0.58 5.06 5.35
CA VAL A 84 0.61 6.33 6.09
C VAL A 84 1.76 6.37 7.10
N THR A 85 2.09 5.24 7.74
CA THR A 85 3.20 5.14 8.69
C THR A 85 4.55 5.30 7.97
N ALA A 86 4.72 4.68 6.81
CA ALA A 86 5.90 4.90 5.96
C ALA A 86 6.00 6.35 5.45
N ALA A 87 4.88 7.03 5.19
CA ALA A 87 4.89 8.45 4.81
C ALA A 87 5.39 9.36 5.94
N ILE A 88 5.02 9.07 7.19
CA ILE A 88 5.56 9.75 8.36
C ILE A 88 7.07 9.48 8.47
N MET A 89 7.50 8.24 8.25
CA MET A 89 8.91 7.90 8.26
C MET A 89 9.70 8.59 7.15
N LEU A 90 9.13 8.70 5.94
CA LEU A 90 9.70 9.51 4.85
C LEU A 90 9.87 10.97 5.29
N GLY A 91 8.85 11.56 5.90
CA GLY A 91 8.93 12.90 6.46
C GLY A 91 10.07 13.05 7.48
N ALA A 92 10.23 12.09 8.39
CA ALA A 92 11.31 12.08 9.36
C ALA A 92 12.70 11.94 8.71
N LEU A 93 12.85 11.09 7.70
CA LEU A 93 14.11 10.95 6.96
C LEU A 93 14.45 12.27 6.24
N LEU A 94 13.48 12.89 5.58
CA LEU A 94 13.68 14.18 4.92
C LEU A 94 14.02 15.30 5.91
N MET A 95 13.47 15.28 7.13
CA MET A 95 13.87 16.23 8.20
C MET A 95 15.33 16.06 8.63
N HIS A 96 15.91 14.88 8.43
CA HIS A 96 17.32 14.58 8.67
C HIS A 96 18.18 14.66 7.39
N ASP A 97 17.68 15.30 6.34
CA ASP A 97 18.34 15.43 5.02
C ASP A 97 18.63 14.08 4.34
N VAL A 98 17.89 13.04 4.72
CA VAL A 98 17.99 11.70 4.15
C VAL A 98 16.92 11.51 3.10
N VAL A 99 17.34 11.38 1.83
CA VAL A 99 16.44 11.11 0.71
C VAL A 99 16.48 9.61 0.38
N PRO A 100 15.45 8.83 0.76
CA PRO A 100 15.39 7.43 0.38
C PRO A 100 15.15 7.28 -1.13
N GLY A 101 15.65 6.19 -1.71
CA GLY A 101 15.58 5.96 -3.15
C GLY A 101 16.55 4.88 -3.63
N PRO A 102 16.64 4.64 -4.95
CA PRO A 102 17.41 3.52 -5.49
C PRO A 102 18.91 3.54 -5.14
N THR A 103 19.46 4.73 -4.94
CA THR A 103 20.87 4.93 -4.56
C THR A 103 21.06 5.03 -3.05
N PHE A 104 20.01 5.12 -2.25
CA PHE A 104 20.13 5.34 -0.80
C PHE A 104 20.96 4.24 -0.10
N ILE A 105 20.76 2.97 -0.50
CA ILE A 105 21.51 1.84 0.08
C ILE A 105 23.00 1.90 -0.32
N THR A 106 23.33 2.45 -1.48
CA THR A 106 24.72 2.58 -1.94
C THR A 106 25.40 3.83 -1.39
N ASP A 107 24.66 4.93 -1.28
CA ASP A 107 25.15 6.23 -0.84
C ASP A 107 25.32 6.27 0.68
N GLU A 108 24.35 5.71 1.42
CA GLU A 108 24.31 5.69 2.89
C GLU A 108 24.14 4.27 3.45
N PRO A 109 25.08 3.33 3.19
CA PRO A 109 24.92 1.92 3.54
C PRO A 109 24.80 1.72 5.05
N VAL A 110 25.58 2.46 5.85
CA VAL A 110 25.56 2.33 7.31
C VAL A 110 24.17 2.68 7.85
N LEU A 111 23.58 3.78 7.38
CA LEU A 111 22.24 4.20 7.80
C LEU A 111 21.16 3.22 7.31
N ALA A 112 21.24 2.80 6.05
CA ALA A 112 20.28 1.85 5.47
C ALA A 112 20.24 0.53 6.24
N TYR A 113 21.39 -0.11 6.46
CA TYR A 113 21.46 -1.36 7.22
C TYR A 113 21.11 -1.16 8.70
N SER A 114 21.43 -0.02 9.30
CA SER A 114 21.02 0.31 10.67
C SER A 114 19.50 0.40 10.80
N ILE A 115 18.81 0.98 9.82
CA ILE A 115 17.35 1.03 9.78
C ILE A 115 16.76 -0.39 9.64
N PHE A 116 17.28 -1.22 8.74
CA PHE A 116 16.80 -2.60 8.58
C PHE A 116 16.99 -3.44 9.85
N ILE A 117 18.17 -3.36 10.47
CA ILE A 117 18.46 -4.09 11.72
C ILE A 117 17.60 -3.56 12.86
N SER A 118 17.46 -2.23 13.00
CA SER A 118 16.63 -1.62 14.03
C SER A 118 15.17 -2.01 13.88
N PHE A 119 14.64 -2.03 12.66
CA PHE A 119 13.27 -2.44 12.37
C PHE A 119 13.04 -3.92 12.67
N PHE A 120 14.02 -4.77 12.31
CA PHE A 120 13.99 -6.20 12.64
C PHE A 120 13.93 -6.41 14.16
N ILE A 121 14.83 -5.77 14.92
CA ILE A 121 14.84 -5.83 16.39
C ILE A 121 13.54 -5.25 16.97
N ALA A 122 13.05 -4.12 16.46
CA ALA A 122 11.82 -3.49 16.88
C ALA A 122 10.61 -4.42 16.73
N THR A 123 10.58 -5.25 15.68
CA THR A 123 9.52 -6.25 15.48
C THR A 123 9.51 -7.29 16.61
N PHE A 124 10.66 -7.76 17.09
CA PHE A 124 10.72 -8.66 18.25
C PHE A 124 10.38 -7.94 19.56
N MET A 125 10.85 -6.71 19.74
CA MET A 125 10.50 -5.88 20.89
C MET A 125 8.99 -5.63 20.95
N MET A 126 8.34 -5.41 19.79
CA MET A 126 6.90 -5.24 19.67
C MET A 126 6.16 -6.45 20.22
N ILE A 127 6.58 -7.68 19.92
CA ILE A 127 5.95 -8.90 20.47
C ILE A 127 5.99 -8.90 21.99
N GLY A 128 7.13 -8.56 22.59
CA GLY A 128 7.29 -8.48 24.04
C GLY A 128 6.43 -7.37 24.66
N LEU A 129 6.51 -6.17 24.11
CA LEU A 129 5.77 -5.00 24.60
C LEU A 129 4.25 -5.20 24.47
N GLN A 130 3.79 -5.68 23.31
CA GLN A 130 2.37 -5.92 23.05
C GLN A 130 1.82 -7.02 23.95
N SER A 131 2.59 -8.08 24.23
CA SER A 131 2.17 -9.14 25.16
C SER A 131 1.90 -8.61 26.57
N ILE A 132 2.68 -7.64 27.04
CA ILE A 132 2.51 -7.02 28.36
C ILE A 132 1.38 -5.97 28.33
N MET A 133 1.38 -5.12 27.30
CA MET A 133 0.49 -3.95 27.21
C MET A 133 -0.90 -4.26 26.63
N LEU A 134 -1.16 -5.47 26.11
CA LEU A 134 -2.46 -5.83 25.51
C LEU A 134 -3.64 -5.51 26.45
N LYS A 135 -3.47 -5.76 27.76
CA LYS A 135 -4.48 -5.46 28.78
C LYS A 135 -4.80 -3.95 28.86
N VAL A 136 -3.81 -3.10 28.64
CA VAL A 136 -3.96 -1.64 28.61
C VAL A 136 -4.65 -1.23 27.31
N PHE A 137 -4.20 -1.74 26.16
CA PHE A 137 -4.80 -1.42 24.86
C PHE A 137 -6.28 -1.77 24.77
N VAL A 138 -6.69 -2.93 25.31
CA VAL A 138 -8.11 -3.31 25.39
C VAL A 138 -8.92 -2.36 26.28
N ARG A 139 -8.29 -1.70 27.25
CA ARG A 139 -8.96 -0.71 28.10
C ARG A 139 -9.07 0.65 27.41
N VAL A 140 -8.12 1.00 26.52
CA VAL A 140 -8.17 2.21 25.69
C VAL A 140 -9.38 2.22 24.75
N THR A 141 -9.81 1.06 24.24
CA THR A 141 -11.01 0.99 23.37
C THR A 141 -12.32 1.37 24.08
N LYS A 142 -12.32 1.43 25.42
CA LYS A 142 -13.46 1.89 26.23
C LYS A 142 -13.43 3.39 26.50
N VAL A 143 -12.33 4.09 26.17
CA VAL A 143 -12.20 5.53 26.35
C VAL A 143 -13.03 6.23 25.28
N PRO A 144 -13.87 7.21 25.66
CA PRO A 144 -14.69 7.91 24.68
C PRO A 144 -13.82 8.70 23.69
N MET A 145 -14.24 8.71 22.42
CA MET A 145 -13.45 9.25 21.31
C MET A 145 -13.03 10.71 21.51
N TYR A 146 -13.85 11.54 22.15
CA TYR A 146 -13.52 12.95 22.39
C TYR A 146 -12.33 13.11 23.37
N VAL A 147 -12.21 12.25 24.38
CA VAL A 147 -11.05 12.27 25.29
C VAL A 147 -9.79 11.83 24.55
N LEU A 148 -9.90 10.76 23.76
CA LEU A 148 -8.78 10.25 22.98
C LEU A 148 -8.30 11.30 21.96
N ALA A 149 -9.22 11.96 21.27
CA ALA A 149 -8.91 13.04 20.32
C ALA A 149 -8.18 14.20 21.01
N SER A 150 -8.65 14.65 22.18
CA SER A 150 -7.99 15.73 22.93
C SER A 150 -6.57 15.37 23.37
N ILE A 151 -6.36 14.13 23.83
CA ILE A 151 -5.04 13.65 24.22
C ILE A 151 -4.10 13.61 23.00
N ILE A 152 -4.57 13.07 21.86
CA ILE A 152 -3.80 13.01 20.62
C ILE A 152 -3.44 14.43 20.15
N LEU A 153 -4.39 15.36 20.12
CA LEU A 153 -4.13 16.75 19.73
C LEU A 153 -3.12 17.42 20.67
N GLY A 154 -3.20 17.15 21.97
CA GLY A 154 -2.22 17.62 22.95
C GLY A 154 -0.81 17.12 22.64
N PHE A 155 -0.66 15.81 22.39
CA PHE A 155 0.63 15.23 22.01
C PHE A 155 1.15 15.73 20.66
N CYS A 156 0.27 15.91 19.67
CA CYS A 156 0.65 16.51 18.39
C CYS A 156 1.14 17.95 18.57
N GLY A 157 0.46 18.75 19.40
CA GLY A 157 0.89 20.12 19.71
C GLY A 157 2.26 20.16 20.40
N ILE A 158 2.47 19.30 21.40
CA ILE A 158 3.75 19.17 22.10
C ILE A 158 4.85 18.72 21.12
N GLY A 159 4.57 17.71 20.29
CA GLY A 159 5.54 17.17 19.34
C GLY A 159 5.99 18.19 18.30
N VAL A 160 5.04 18.91 17.71
CA VAL A 160 5.34 19.97 16.74
C VAL A 160 6.15 21.10 17.38
N PHE A 161 5.78 21.52 18.59
CA PHE A 161 6.53 22.56 19.31
C PHE A 161 7.94 22.11 19.70
N ALA A 162 8.09 20.86 20.13
CA ALA A 162 9.36 20.34 20.65
C ALA A 162 10.46 20.24 19.58
N LEU A 163 10.11 20.13 18.29
CA LEU A 163 11.08 19.99 17.21
C LEU A 163 11.81 21.28 16.88
N GLN A 164 11.08 22.39 16.73
CA GLN A 164 11.66 23.67 16.27
C GLN A 164 11.47 24.82 17.26
N ASN A 165 10.69 24.63 18.33
CA ASN A 165 10.35 25.67 19.31
C ASN A 165 9.69 26.91 18.67
N VAL A 166 8.97 26.70 17.56
CA VAL A 166 8.31 27.75 16.79
C VAL A 166 6.80 27.71 17.05
N THR A 167 6.24 28.80 17.57
CA THR A 167 4.80 28.90 17.84
C THR A 167 3.96 28.91 16.57
N PHE A 168 4.53 29.35 15.44
CA PHE A 168 3.85 29.32 14.14
C PHE A 168 3.48 27.90 13.69
N ASP A 169 4.25 26.89 14.11
CA ASP A 169 3.99 25.50 13.74
C ASP A 169 2.72 24.97 14.43
N LEU A 170 2.37 25.48 15.62
CA LEU A 170 1.08 25.17 16.26
C LEU A 170 -0.10 25.74 15.47
N TRP A 171 0.05 26.94 14.92
CA TRP A 171 -0.98 27.52 14.05
C TRP A 171 -1.13 26.71 12.77
N THR A 172 0.00 26.29 12.18
CA THR A 172 0.01 25.42 11.01
C THR A 172 -0.67 24.07 11.31
N LEU A 173 -0.36 23.46 12.45
CA LEU A 173 -1.03 22.23 12.93
C LEU A 173 -2.55 22.43 13.04
N LEU A 174 -3.00 23.55 13.63
CA LEU A 174 -4.42 23.85 13.76
C LEU A 174 -5.10 24.02 12.40
N TRP A 175 -4.47 24.78 11.48
CA TRP A 175 -4.96 24.98 10.12
C TRP A 175 -5.09 23.67 9.35
N PHE A 176 -4.06 22.83 9.35
CA PHE A 176 -4.10 21.52 8.70
C PHE A 176 -5.05 20.55 9.40
N GLY A 177 -5.24 20.67 10.72
CA GLY A 177 -6.24 19.92 11.47
C GLY A 177 -7.67 20.24 11.04
N ILE A 178 -8.00 21.53 10.89
CA ILE A 178 -9.30 21.99 10.39
C ILE A 178 -9.51 21.57 8.93
N LEU A 179 -8.48 21.73 8.10
CA LEU A 179 -8.51 21.31 6.70
C LEU A 179 -8.75 19.80 6.58
N GLY A 180 -8.02 18.98 7.35
CA GLY A 180 -8.21 17.53 7.39
C GLY A 180 -9.60 17.11 7.87
N PHE A 181 -10.14 17.80 8.90
CA PHE A 181 -11.51 17.59 9.36
C PHE A 181 -12.54 17.90 8.26
N THR A 182 -12.37 19.03 7.57
CA THR A 182 -13.25 19.46 6.48
C THR A 182 -13.20 18.47 5.32
N MET A 183 -12.01 18.03 4.92
CA MET A 183 -11.81 17.02 3.88
C MET A 183 -12.48 15.69 4.24
N ARG A 184 -12.36 15.26 5.50
CA ARG A 184 -13.04 14.06 5.98
C ARG A 184 -14.56 14.20 5.91
N HIS A 185 -15.09 15.38 6.24
CA HIS A 185 -16.53 15.66 6.18
C HIS A 185 -17.07 15.58 4.74
N PHE A 186 -16.29 16.03 3.75
CA PHE A 186 -16.62 15.92 2.32
C PHE A 186 -16.32 14.53 1.72
N GLY A 187 -15.85 13.56 2.52
CA GLY A 187 -15.59 12.20 2.07
C GLY A 187 -14.26 12.03 1.30
N PHE A 188 -13.35 13.00 1.37
CA PHE A 188 -12.02 12.84 0.78
C PHE A 188 -11.18 11.84 1.60
N PRO A 189 -10.45 10.93 0.93
CA PRO A 189 -9.57 9.99 1.62
C PRO A 189 -8.28 10.71 2.06
N LEU A 190 -8.11 10.91 3.38
CA LEU A 190 -6.96 11.67 3.92
C LEU A 190 -5.61 11.02 3.58
N ALA A 191 -5.52 9.69 3.58
CA ALA A 191 -4.27 8.98 3.33
C ALA A 191 -3.69 9.28 1.92
N PRO A 192 -4.43 9.08 0.81
CA PRO A 192 -4.01 9.52 -0.52
C PRO A 192 -3.66 11.01 -0.62
N MET A 193 -4.34 11.87 0.13
CA MET A 193 -4.08 13.31 0.11
C MET A 193 -2.73 13.66 0.76
N ILE A 194 -2.44 13.07 1.93
CA ILE A 194 -1.14 13.24 2.60
C ILE A 194 -0.02 12.69 1.70
N LEU A 195 -0.23 11.50 1.13
CA LEU A 195 0.70 10.90 0.17
C LEU A 195 0.92 11.84 -1.03
N GLY A 196 -0.13 12.41 -1.60
CA GLY A 196 -0.03 13.35 -2.72
C GLY A 196 0.78 14.61 -2.39
N VAL A 197 0.61 15.17 -1.19
CA VAL A 197 1.37 16.36 -0.74
C VAL A 197 2.85 16.03 -0.58
N VAL A 198 3.18 14.91 0.06
CA VAL A 198 4.58 14.50 0.27
C VAL A 198 5.24 14.12 -1.06
N LEU A 199 4.56 13.35 -1.90
CA LEU A 199 5.10 12.88 -3.18
C LEU A 199 5.11 14.00 -4.22
N GLY A 200 4.26 15.03 -4.11
CA GLY A 200 4.17 16.10 -5.09
C GLY A 200 5.51 16.82 -5.30
N ASN A 201 6.17 17.21 -4.20
CA ASN A 201 7.48 17.85 -4.27
C ASN A 201 8.55 16.92 -4.88
N ILE A 202 8.54 15.65 -4.48
CA ILE A 202 9.46 14.64 -5.01
C ILE A 202 9.22 14.43 -6.52
N ALA A 203 7.95 14.38 -6.94
CA ALA A 203 7.56 14.21 -8.33
C ALA A 203 7.97 15.42 -9.17
N GLU A 204 7.73 16.63 -8.70
CA GLU A 204 8.13 17.88 -9.37
C GLU A 204 9.65 17.97 -9.53
N LEU A 205 10.41 17.67 -8.47
CA LEU A 205 11.86 17.65 -8.52
C LEU A 205 12.39 16.64 -9.54
N ASN A 206 11.83 15.42 -9.55
CA ASN A 206 12.26 14.38 -10.48
C ASN A 206 11.82 14.67 -11.92
N LEU A 207 10.67 15.30 -12.13
CA LEU A 207 10.21 15.78 -13.44
C LEU A 207 11.14 16.87 -13.96
N ALA A 208 11.47 17.86 -13.12
CA ALA A 208 12.41 18.92 -13.47
C ALA A 208 13.79 18.36 -13.83
N ARG A 209 14.30 17.39 -13.05
CA ARG A 209 15.55 16.67 -13.37
C ARG A 209 15.47 15.94 -14.71
N ALA A 210 14.36 15.24 -14.98
CA ALA A 210 14.18 14.52 -16.25
C ALA A 210 14.18 15.47 -17.45
N LEU A 211 13.45 16.59 -17.35
CA LEU A 211 13.36 17.62 -18.39
C LEU A 211 14.67 18.40 -18.56
N ALA A 212 15.48 18.53 -17.50
CA ALA A 212 16.81 19.13 -17.58
C ALA A 212 17.81 18.24 -18.34
N ILE A 213 17.67 16.91 -18.25
CA ILE A 213 18.54 15.96 -18.98
C ILE A 213 18.13 15.88 -20.45
N ASN A 214 16.83 15.85 -20.74
CA ASN A 214 16.31 15.88 -22.11
C ASN A 214 15.08 16.78 -22.17
N SER A 215 15.11 17.78 -23.04
CA SER A 215 14.02 18.75 -23.22
C SER A 215 12.75 18.12 -23.83
N ASP A 216 12.92 16.99 -24.52
CA ASP A 216 11.83 16.26 -25.16
C ASP A 216 11.15 15.28 -24.20
N LEU A 217 9.83 15.12 -24.33
CA LEU A 217 9.04 14.15 -23.57
C LEU A 217 9.18 12.70 -24.10
N THR A 218 9.86 12.52 -25.23
CA THR A 218 10.09 11.22 -25.88
C THR A 218 10.66 10.13 -24.96
N PRO A 219 11.62 10.43 -24.04
CA PRO A 219 12.17 9.45 -23.10
C PRO A 219 11.14 8.79 -22.18
N PHE A 220 10.01 9.45 -21.89
CA PHE A 220 8.95 8.84 -21.09
C PHE A 220 8.31 7.64 -21.79
N PHE A 221 8.23 7.66 -23.12
CA PHE A 221 7.64 6.58 -23.91
C PHE A 221 8.68 5.57 -24.40
N THR A 222 9.94 5.97 -24.57
CA THR A 222 11.00 5.09 -25.09
C THR A 222 11.73 4.32 -23.97
N ARG A 223 11.79 4.87 -22.75
CA ARG A 223 12.40 4.18 -21.61
C ARG A 223 11.43 3.14 -21.05
N PRO A 224 11.83 1.87 -20.94
CA PRO A 224 10.91 0.78 -20.62
C PRO A 224 10.30 0.88 -19.22
N TRP A 225 11.06 1.35 -18.22
CA TRP A 225 10.52 1.57 -16.87
C TRP A 225 9.54 2.73 -16.80
N SER A 226 9.82 3.82 -17.53
CA SER A 226 8.90 4.96 -17.58
C SER A 226 7.60 4.58 -18.29
N LEU A 227 7.70 3.89 -19.44
CA LEU A 227 6.53 3.38 -20.16
C LEU A 227 5.70 2.42 -19.31
N PHE A 228 6.33 1.50 -18.58
CA PHE A 228 5.64 0.60 -17.66
C PHE A 228 4.80 1.37 -16.63
N PHE A 229 5.42 2.32 -15.92
CA PHE A 229 4.72 3.09 -14.89
C PHE A 229 3.66 4.02 -15.47
N MET A 230 3.86 4.62 -16.65
CA MET A 230 2.84 5.42 -17.32
C MET A 230 1.63 4.59 -17.74
N ILE A 231 1.85 3.38 -18.27
CA ILE A 231 0.77 2.46 -18.63
C ILE A 231 -0.03 2.09 -17.39
N VAL A 232 0.64 1.69 -16.30
CA VAL A 232 -0.01 1.34 -15.03
C VAL A 232 -0.76 2.55 -14.44
N ALA A 233 -0.16 3.74 -14.45
CA ALA A 233 -0.80 4.97 -13.97
C ALA A 233 -2.04 5.34 -14.81
N GLY A 234 -1.94 5.26 -16.13
CA GLY A 234 -3.06 5.48 -17.04
C GLY A 234 -4.19 4.50 -16.80
N PHE A 235 -3.88 3.20 -16.66
CA PHE A 235 -4.89 2.20 -16.31
C PHE A 235 -5.53 2.47 -14.95
N SER A 236 -4.73 2.78 -13.93
CA SER A 236 -5.22 3.08 -12.58
C SER A 236 -6.14 4.31 -12.55
N ALA A 237 -5.80 5.38 -13.27
CA ALA A 237 -6.61 6.59 -13.34
C ALA A 237 -7.91 6.41 -14.13
N LEU A 238 -7.87 5.63 -15.21
CA LEU A 238 -9.04 5.36 -16.05
C LEU A 238 -10.00 4.35 -15.39
N PHE A 239 -9.48 3.40 -14.60
CA PHE A 239 -10.27 2.32 -14.02
C PHE A 239 -11.48 2.79 -13.19
N PRO A 240 -11.37 3.75 -12.25
CA PRO A 240 -12.51 4.27 -11.49
C PRO A 240 -13.54 5.02 -12.35
N LEU A 241 -13.09 5.80 -13.35
CA LEU A 241 -13.97 6.56 -14.24
C LEU A 241 -14.86 5.63 -15.10
N PHE A 242 -14.33 4.46 -15.46
CA PHE A 242 -15.09 3.44 -16.18
C PHE A 242 -15.97 2.58 -15.26
N GLN A 243 -15.62 2.44 -13.97
CA GLN A 243 -16.43 1.71 -12.99
C GLN A 243 -17.63 2.54 -12.49
N GLY A 244 -17.50 3.86 -12.40
CA GLY A 244 -18.57 4.78 -11.97
C GLY A 244 -19.77 4.86 -12.92
N HIS A 245 -19.64 4.45 -14.18
CA HIS A 245 -20.75 4.39 -15.13
C HIS A 245 -21.38 2.99 -15.21
N ARG A 246 -22.33 2.71 -14.30
CA ARG A 246 -23.36 1.64 -14.30
C ARG A 246 -22.93 0.16 -14.39
N VAL A 247 -23.38 -0.56 -13.36
CA VAL A 247 -23.25 -1.99 -13.01
C VAL A 247 -24.17 -2.91 -13.83
N LYS A 248 -24.50 -2.60 -15.08
CA LYS A 248 -25.32 -3.52 -15.90
C LYS A 248 -24.70 -3.69 -17.28
N GLU A 249 -24.07 -4.86 -17.44
CA GLU A 249 -23.52 -5.44 -18.67
C GLU A 249 -22.28 -4.77 -19.26
N LYS A 250 -21.10 -5.42 -19.17
CA LYS A 250 -19.88 -4.91 -19.80
C LYS A 250 -19.06 -5.99 -20.49
N PHE A 251 -19.41 -6.29 -21.73
CA PHE A 251 -18.54 -6.99 -22.70
C PHE A 251 -17.07 -6.53 -22.66
N TRP A 252 -16.81 -5.25 -22.32
CA TRP A 252 -15.46 -4.69 -22.20
C TRP A 252 -14.68 -5.04 -20.92
N THR A 253 -15.30 -5.38 -19.79
CA THR A 253 -14.54 -5.91 -18.63
C THR A 253 -13.99 -7.32 -18.92
N LEU A 254 -14.58 -8.04 -19.89
CA LEU A 254 -14.02 -9.27 -20.43
C LEU A 254 -12.73 -9.03 -21.25
N PHE A 255 -12.54 -7.84 -21.82
CA PHE A 255 -11.30 -7.48 -22.53
C PHE A 255 -10.31 -6.70 -21.68
N TYR A 256 -10.76 -6.05 -20.60
CA TYR A 256 -9.92 -5.22 -19.73
C TYR A 256 -8.72 -5.99 -19.14
N LEU A 257 -8.97 -7.16 -18.54
CA LEU A 257 -7.91 -7.96 -17.91
C LEU A 257 -6.90 -8.49 -18.96
N PRO A 258 -7.30 -9.09 -20.10
CA PRO A 258 -6.37 -9.42 -21.18
C PRO A 258 -5.61 -8.20 -21.73
N ALA A 259 -6.29 -7.08 -21.99
CA ALA A 259 -5.68 -5.88 -22.53
C ALA A 259 -4.63 -5.28 -21.59
N ALA A 260 -4.89 -5.27 -20.28
CA ALA A 260 -3.90 -4.87 -19.28
C ALA A 260 -2.68 -5.81 -19.28
N CYS A 261 -2.88 -7.13 -19.34
CA CYS A 261 -1.78 -8.09 -19.43
C CYS A 261 -0.92 -7.87 -20.69
N PHE A 262 -1.55 -7.62 -21.85
CA PHE A 262 -0.81 -7.33 -23.09
C PHE A 262 -0.08 -5.99 -23.04
N ALA A 263 -0.72 -4.93 -22.55
CA ALA A 263 -0.12 -3.61 -22.45
C ALA A 263 1.09 -3.58 -21.49
N VAL A 264 1.01 -4.32 -20.37
CA VAL A 264 2.12 -4.44 -19.40
C VAL A 264 3.24 -5.34 -19.92
N SER A 265 2.94 -6.31 -20.79
CA SER A 265 3.95 -7.20 -21.38
C SER A 265 4.93 -6.47 -22.32
N LEU A 266 4.49 -5.40 -22.99
CA LEU A 266 5.31 -4.66 -23.95
C LEU A 266 6.53 -3.98 -23.29
N PRO A 267 6.38 -3.20 -22.20
CA PRO A 267 7.52 -2.69 -21.44
C PRO A 267 8.44 -3.79 -20.90
N LEU A 268 7.89 -4.93 -20.44
CA LEU A 268 8.69 -6.02 -19.88
C LEU A 268 9.62 -6.66 -20.92
N PHE A 269 9.20 -6.75 -22.18
CA PHE A 269 10.07 -7.17 -23.28
C PHE A 269 11.21 -6.19 -23.55
N MET A 270 10.92 -4.89 -23.46
CA MET A 270 11.91 -3.84 -23.70
C MET A 270 12.97 -3.73 -22.58
N MET A 271 12.73 -4.30 -21.39
CA MET A 271 13.66 -4.24 -20.26
C MET A 271 14.85 -5.21 -20.33
N GLY A 272 14.84 -6.17 -21.25
CA GLY A 272 15.87 -7.21 -21.37
C GLY A 272 15.99 -8.13 -20.15
N GLY A 273 16.61 -9.29 -20.34
CA GLY A 273 16.88 -10.26 -19.26
C GLY A 273 15.88 -11.42 -19.17
N ILE A 274 16.42 -12.62 -18.93
CA ILE A 274 15.70 -13.90 -18.95
C ILE A 274 14.46 -13.91 -18.02
N PRO A 275 14.53 -13.44 -16.75
CA PRO A 275 13.36 -13.52 -15.87
C PRO A 275 12.20 -12.63 -16.34
N ARG A 276 12.51 -11.47 -16.95
CA ARG A 276 11.51 -10.47 -17.36
C ARG A 276 10.84 -10.84 -18.66
N THR A 277 11.59 -11.42 -19.62
CA THR A 277 11.02 -11.95 -20.87
C THR A 277 10.14 -13.17 -20.60
N VAL A 278 10.54 -14.05 -19.67
CA VAL A 278 9.69 -15.16 -19.22
C VAL A 278 8.40 -14.63 -18.59
N LEU A 279 8.47 -13.64 -17.71
CA LEU A 279 7.29 -13.02 -17.10
C LEU A 279 6.36 -12.39 -18.17
N ALA A 280 6.93 -11.69 -19.15
CA ALA A 280 6.17 -11.12 -20.26
C ALA A 280 5.47 -12.19 -21.08
N MET A 281 6.16 -13.30 -21.40
CA MET A 281 5.58 -14.45 -22.10
C MET A 281 4.45 -15.10 -21.30
N VAL A 282 4.61 -15.23 -19.97
CA VAL A 282 3.56 -15.75 -19.09
C VAL A 282 2.36 -14.82 -19.06
N LEU A 283 2.55 -13.50 -19.01
CA LEU A 283 1.45 -12.53 -19.04
C LEU A 283 0.70 -12.54 -20.38
N ILE A 284 1.41 -12.66 -21.50
CA ILE A 284 0.82 -12.82 -22.84
C ILE A 284 0.05 -14.13 -22.91
N ALA A 285 0.64 -15.25 -22.47
CA ALA A 285 0.01 -16.56 -22.47
C ALA A 285 -1.23 -16.58 -21.57
N TYR A 286 -1.17 -15.93 -20.41
CA TYR A 286 -2.30 -15.79 -19.49
C TYR A 286 -3.41 -14.89 -20.07
N GLY A 287 -3.04 -13.78 -20.69
CA GLY A 287 -3.98 -12.90 -21.41
C GLY A 287 -4.68 -13.63 -22.55
N ALA A 288 -3.93 -14.40 -23.35
CA ALA A 288 -4.45 -15.23 -24.44
C ALA A 288 -5.31 -16.40 -23.91
N TYR A 289 -4.90 -17.06 -22.84
CA TYR A 289 -5.66 -18.12 -22.18
C TYR A 289 -6.99 -17.60 -21.62
N GLN A 290 -7.00 -16.43 -20.99
CA GLN A 290 -8.23 -15.77 -20.53
C GLN A 290 -9.16 -15.47 -21.69
N LEU A 291 -8.64 -14.96 -22.81
CA LEU A 291 -9.43 -14.65 -24.01
C LEU A 291 -9.99 -15.93 -24.65
N TRP A 292 -9.20 -17.00 -24.67
CA TRP A 292 -9.60 -18.32 -25.17
C TRP A 292 -10.65 -19.01 -24.29
N ARG A 293 -10.44 -19.03 -22.97
CA ARG A 293 -11.39 -19.58 -21.99
C ARG A 293 -12.71 -18.81 -22.00
N ARG A 294 -12.66 -17.48 -22.12
CA ARG A 294 -13.87 -16.62 -22.22
C ARG A 294 -14.62 -16.84 -23.53
N ARG A 295 -13.90 -17.12 -24.62
CA ARG A 295 -14.50 -17.53 -25.91
C ARG A 295 -15.21 -18.88 -25.80
N GLN A 296 -14.69 -19.84 -25.02
CA GLN A 296 -15.36 -21.13 -24.79
C GLN A 296 -16.57 -21.03 -23.85
N ASN A 297 -16.53 -20.15 -22.85
CA ASN A 297 -17.61 -19.98 -21.86
C ASN A 297 -18.75 -19.03 -22.34
N GLY A 298 -18.79 -18.66 -23.62
CA GLY A 298 -19.89 -17.89 -24.20
C GLY A 298 -20.00 -16.44 -23.68
N TRP A 299 -18.89 -15.82 -23.26
CA TRP A 299 -18.84 -14.41 -22.80
C TRP A 299 -19.78 -14.08 -21.63
N ARG A 300 -20.14 -15.06 -20.79
CA ARG A 300 -20.99 -14.85 -19.62
C ARG A 300 -20.14 -14.46 -18.40
N PHE A 301 -20.69 -13.56 -17.59
CA PHE A 301 -20.13 -13.21 -16.29
C PHE A 301 -20.37 -14.35 -15.30
N GLU A 302 -19.32 -14.98 -14.76
CA GLU A 302 -19.40 -15.76 -13.52
C GLU A 302 -19.53 -14.76 -12.36
N ALA A 303 -20.72 -14.21 -12.16
CA ALA A 303 -21.00 -13.31 -11.04
C ALA A 303 -22.38 -13.59 -10.47
N GLU A 304 -22.64 -14.84 -10.06
CA GLU A 304 -23.68 -15.19 -9.09
C GLU A 304 -23.57 -16.68 -8.71
N GLU A 305 -22.76 -17.00 -7.70
CA GLU A 305 -22.94 -18.21 -6.88
C GLU A 305 -22.07 -18.17 -5.61
N SER A 306 -22.20 -17.11 -4.79
CA SER A 306 -21.78 -17.20 -3.36
C SER A 306 -22.45 -16.17 -2.44
N THR A 307 -23.72 -15.87 -2.69
CA THR A 307 -24.59 -15.14 -1.76
C THR A 307 -25.80 -16.00 -1.46
N LEU A 308 -25.61 -16.96 -0.57
CA LEU A 308 -26.56 -17.43 0.43
C LEU A 308 -25.77 -17.70 1.71
#